data_AF-A0A8X8GDP6-F1
#
_entry.id   AF-A0A8X8GDP6-F1
#
_cell.length_a   1.000
_cell.length_b   1.000
_cell.length_c   1.000
_cell.angle_alpha   90.00
_cell.angle_beta   90.00
_cell.angle_gamma   90.00
#
_symmetry.space_group_name_H-M   'P 1'
#
loop_
_entity.id
_entity.type
_entity.pdbx_description
1 polymer ?
#
loop_
_entity_poly.entity_id
_entity_poly.type
_entity_poly.pdbx_seq_one_letter_code
_entity_poly.pdbx_strand_id
1 'polypeptide(L)'
;MNQNHQVAEQEISFSNVHFWHWFLLLFRGFDEEKELNLDEAIQEAVGLDPYNKELAAWYQSFLPSENNSIRNYQFSISADIRVDIQFAQEQINYYINDLYIGNLGGHFEAWFFTLEEFLSFQLNDQHFLLLLAMLGVEPQQTLDAKIQISKRLNNIQVFQGQENYIAGCIINGLKMSQEFYQDEQIGISNRQNHSMRNVELYPDDMEHIKTINLILKHD
;
A
#
# COMPACT_ATOMS: atom_id res chain seq x y z
N MET A 1 -12.88 19.12 21.90
CA MET A 1 -12.00 17.99 21.52
C MET A 1 -12.52 17.45 20.20
N ASN A 2 -11.86 17.78 19.09
CA ASN A 2 -12.29 17.34 17.76
C ASN A 2 -12.01 15.85 17.59
N GLN A 3 -13.07 15.07 17.38
CA GLN A 3 -13.03 13.62 17.15
C GLN A 3 -12.58 13.23 15.73
N ASN A 4 -12.12 14.17 14.88
CA ASN A 4 -11.94 13.94 13.44
C ASN A 4 -10.54 13.48 12.98
N HIS A 5 -9.61 13.18 13.90
CA HIS A 5 -8.25 12.74 13.53
C HIS A 5 -8.11 11.22 13.38
N GLN A 6 -9.17 10.44 13.62
CA GLN A 6 -9.11 8.98 13.48
C GLN A 6 -10.02 8.54 12.34
N VAL A 7 -9.54 7.64 11.50
CA VAL A 7 -10.34 6.97 10.48
C VAL A 7 -11.13 5.87 11.15
N ALA A 8 -12.44 5.87 10.95
CA ALA A 8 -13.30 4.82 11.48
C ALA A 8 -13.35 3.62 10.53
N GLU A 9 -13.52 2.41 11.07
CA GLU A 9 -13.58 1.15 10.30
C GLU A 9 -14.58 1.20 9.14
N GLN A 10 -15.76 1.82 9.34
CA GLN A 10 -16.74 1.92 8.26
C GLN A 10 -16.24 2.74 7.05
N GLU A 11 -15.34 3.70 7.26
CA GLU A 11 -14.81 4.57 6.20
C GLU A 11 -13.83 3.83 5.30
N ILE A 12 -13.25 2.72 5.76
CA ILE A 12 -12.32 1.89 4.99
C ILE A 12 -12.88 0.50 4.70
N SER A 13 -14.14 0.25 5.09
CA SER A 13 -14.85 -0.99 4.78
C SER A 13 -15.00 -1.19 3.27
N PHE A 14 -15.11 -2.45 2.83
CA PHE A 14 -15.32 -2.77 1.40
C PHE A 14 -16.60 -2.18 0.79
N SER A 15 -17.59 -1.80 1.62
CA SER A 15 -18.78 -1.09 1.16
C SER A 15 -18.51 0.38 0.80
N ASN A 16 -17.43 0.98 1.30
CA ASN A 16 -17.05 2.33 0.92
C ASN A 16 -16.27 2.32 -0.40
N VAL A 17 -17.00 2.30 -1.51
CA VAL A 17 -16.42 2.32 -2.86
C VAL A 17 -15.58 3.59 -3.09
N HIS A 18 -15.94 4.74 -2.51
CA HIS A 18 -15.16 5.97 -2.70
C HIS A 18 -13.78 5.86 -2.07
N PHE A 19 -13.66 5.27 -0.87
CA PHE A 19 -12.36 5.03 -0.24
C PHE A 19 -11.49 4.13 -1.09
N TRP A 20 -11.99 2.96 -1.49
CA TRP A 20 -11.20 2.01 -2.26
C TRP A 20 -10.88 2.49 -3.67
N HIS A 21 -11.79 3.22 -4.30
CA HIS A 21 -11.52 3.88 -5.56
C HIS A 21 -10.36 4.86 -5.37
N TRP A 22 -10.50 5.86 -4.50
CA TRP A 22 -9.44 6.85 -4.26
C TRP A 22 -8.10 6.20 -3.87
N PHE A 23 -8.11 5.27 -2.93
CA PHE A 23 -6.90 4.66 -2.39
C PHE A 23 -6.13 3.87 -3.44
N LEU A 24 -6.82 3.11 -4.29
CA LEU A 24 -6.18 2.33 -5.35
C LEU A 24 -5.61 3.20 -6.47
N LEU A 25 -6.18 4.39 -6.74
CA LEU A 25 -5.61 5.33 -7.72
C LEU A 25 -4.22 5.85 -7.31
N LEU A 26 -3.83 5.69 -6.04
CA LEU A 26 -2.50 6.10 -5.55
C LEU A 26 -1.41 5.09 -5.90
N PHE A 27 -1.79 3.90 -6.39
CA PHE A 27 -0.85 2.84 -6.71
C PHE A 27 -0.24 3.08 -8.09
N ARG A 28 1.03 2.72 -8.25
CA ARG A 28 1.77 2.81 -9.52
C ARG A 28 1.52 1.62 -10.45
N GLY A 29 0.33 1.03 -10.37
CA GLY A 29 -0.07 -0.06 -11.24
C GLY A 29 -0.32 0.42 -12.67
N PHE A 30 -0.28 -0.49 -13.63
CA PHE A 30 -0.54 -0.20 -15.03
C PHE A 30 -0.90 -1.47 -15.82
N ASP A 31 -1.64 -1.29 -16.90
CA ASP A 31 -1.87 -2.31 -17.92
C ASP A 31 -0.73 -2.22 -18.95
N GLU A 32 0.12 -3.24 -19.01
CA GLU A 32 1.25 -3.31 -19.94
C GLU A 32 0.78 -3.52 -21.39
N GLU A 33 -0.34 -4.20 -21.62
CA GLU A 33 -0.82 -4.51 -22.97
C GLU A 33 -1.56 -3.32 -23.60
N LYS A 34 -2.34 -2.60 -22.79
CA LYS A 34 -3.10 -1.44 -23.24
C LYS A 34 -2.39 -0.11 -23.02
N GLU A 35 -1.24 -0.10 -22.36
CA GLU A 35 -0.48 1.09 -21.96
C GLU A 35 -1.32 2.07 -21.13
N LEU A 36 -2.17 1.54 -20.25
CA LEU A 36 -3.03 2.33 -19.36
C LEU A 36 -2.42 2.43 -17.97
N ASN A 37 -2.49 3.61 -17.37
CA ASN A 37 -2.27 3.75 -15.94
C ASN A 37 -3.40 3.06 -15.15
N LEU A 38 -3.19 2.77 -13.87
CA LEU A 38 -4.18 2.03 -13.07
C LEU A 38 -5.54 2.74 -12.99
N ASP A 39 -5.56 4.07 -12.97
CA ASP A 39 -6.79 4.86 -13.00
C ASP A 39 -7.58 4.66 -14.28
N GLU A 40 -6.90 4.69 -15.43
CA GLU A 40 -7.49 4.43 -16.74
C GLU A 40 -7.98 2.97 -16.86
N ALA A 41 -7.20 2.01 -16.36
CA ALA A 41 -7.57 0.59 -16.36
C ALA A 41 -8.80 0.31 -15.48
N ILE A 42 -8.89 0.93 -14.29
CA ILE A 42 -10.07 0.85 -13.41
C ILE A 42 -11.28 1.49 -14.09
N GLN A 43 -11.12 2.66 -14.70
CA GLN A 43 -12.20 3.34 -15.40
C GLN A 43 -12.75 2.48 -16.55
N GLU A 44 -11.87 1.88 -17.36
CA GLU A 44 -12.28 1.02 -18.48
C GLU A 44 -12.96 -0.27 -18.00
N ALA A 45 -12.43 -0.91 -16.96
CA ALA A 45 -12.93 -2.21 -16.49
C ALA A 45 -14.28 -2.12 -15.78
N VAL A 46 -14.48 -1.08 -14.96
CA VAL A 46 -15.63 -1.01 -14.05
C VAL A 46 -16.37 0.33 -14.03
N GLY A 47 -15.97 1.29 -14.87
CA GLY A 47 -16.67 2.56 -15.05
C GLY A 47 -16.50 3.56 -13.90
N LEU A 48 -15.51 3.34 -13.02
CA LEU A 48 -15.19 4.27 -11.95
C LEU A 48 -14.35 5.43 -12.51
N ASP A 49 -14.96 6.59 -12.70
CA ASP A 49 -14.30 7.80 -13.19
C ASP A 49 -13.55 8.53 -12.05
N PRO A 50 -12.21 8.67 -12.12
CA PRO A 50 -11.41 9.31 -11.07
C PRO A 50 -11.69 10.81 -10.92
N TYR A 51 -12.34 11.45 -11.90
CA TYR A 51 -12.67 12.88 -11.88
C TYR A 51 -14.14 13.16 -11.54
N ASN A 52 -14.88 12.14 -11.09
CA ASN A 52 -16.29 12.31 -10.80
C ASN A 52 -16.52 13.20 -9.56
N LYS A 53 -17.62 13.97 -9.59
CA LYS A 53 -17.93 14.96 -8.55
C LYS A 53 -18.25 14.35 -7.18
N GLU A 54 -18.76 13.11 -7.15
CA GLU A 54 -19.11 12.43 -5.90
C GLU A 54 -17.85 12.00 -5.14
N LEU A 55 -16.85 11.47 -5.84
CA LEU A 55 -15.53 11.15 -5.31
C LEU A 55 -14.83 12.41 -4.80
N ALA A 56 -14.87 13.50 -5.57
CA ALA A 56 -14.29 14.78 -5.16
C ALA A 56 -14.97 15.32 -3.88
N ALA A 57 -16.31 15.26 -3.79
CA ALA A 57 -17.05 15.68 -2.60
C ALA A 57 -16.76 14.78 -1.39
N TRP A 58 -16.69 13.46 -1.60
CA TRP A 58 -16.30 12.50 -0.56
C TRP A 58 -14.88 12.78 -0.07
N TYR A 59 -13.92 12.98 -0.97
CA TYR A 59 -12.53 13.26 -0.63
C TYR A 59 -12.39 14.54 0.21
N GLN A 60 -13.09 15.63 -0.14
CA GLN A 60 -13.10 16.86 0.66
C GLN A 60 -13.74 16.67 2.05
N SER A 61 -14.67 15.73 2.20
CA SER A 61 -15.21 15.35 3.51
C SER A 61 -14.25 14.45 4.28
N PHE A 62 -13.52 13.57 3.59
CA PHE A 62 -12.58 12.62 4.20
C PHE A 62 -11.30 13.31 4.67
N LEU A 63 -10.72 14.20 3.86
CA LEU A 63 -9.52 15.00 4.14
C LEU A 63 -9.77 16.48 3.80
N PRO A 64 -10.39 17.26 4.70
CA PRO A 64 -10.66 18.68 4.47
C PRO A 64 -9.38 19.51 4.33
N SER A 65 -9.31 20.36 3.30
CA SER A 65 -8.13 21.20 2.98
C SER A 65 -7.86 22.32 3.97
N GLU A 66 -8.89 22.79 4.69
CA GLU A 66 -8.80 23.99 5.51
C GLU A 66 -7.92 23.84 6.77
N ASN A 67 -7.47 22.62 7.12
CA ASN A 67 -6.84 22.35 8.41
C ASN A 67 -5.55 21.52 8.39
N ASN A 68 -4.89 21.31 7.24
CA ASN A 68 -3.80 20.32 7.11
C ASN A 68 -4.21 18.98 7.77
N SER A 69 -5.42 18.52 7.45
CA SER A 69 -6.06 17.42 8.17
C SER A 69 -5.24 16.14 8.01
N ILE A 70 -4.70 15.65 9.12
CA ILE A 70 -4.11 14.32 9.21
C ILE A 70 -5.13 13.41 9.91
N ARG A 71 -5.41 12.26 9.30
CA ARG A 71 -6.26 11.24 9.89
C ARG A 71 -5.50 9.93 10.01
N ASN A 72 -5.54 9.33 11.19
CA ASN A 72 -4.76 8.14 11.49
C ASN A 72 -5.66 6.91 11.52
N TYR A 73 -5.13 5.80 11.03
CA TYR A 73 -5.73 4.48 11.18
C TYR A 73 -4.68 3.52 11.72
N GLN A 74 -5.01 2.85 12.82
CA GLN A 74 -4.07 1.99 13.53
C GLN A 74 -4.65 0.58 13.65
N PHE A 75 -3.80 -0.41 13.45
CA PHE A 75 -4.11 -1.81 13.69
C PHE A 75 -2.85 -2.56 14.11
N SER A 76 -3.03 -3.73 14.74
CA SER A 76 -1.92 -4.58 15.15
C SER A 76 -1.84 -5.81 14.25
N ILE A 77 -0.64 -6.13 13.78
CA ILE A 77 -0.33 -7.36 13.06
C ILE A 77 -0.11 -8.49 14.06
N SER A 78 0.65 -8.20 15.13
CA SER A 78 0.96 -9.12 16.22
C SER A 78 0.94 -8.37 17.55
N ALA A 79 1.28 -9.04 18.65
CA ALA A 79 1.45 -8.37 19.95
C ALA A 79 2.57 -7.32 19.92
N ASP A 80 3.58 -7.50 19.06
CA ASP A 80 4.77 -6.65 19.01
C ASP A 80 4.83 -5.75 17.77
N ILE A 81 3.92 -5.90 16.79
CA ILE A 81 3.84 -5.04 15.61
C ILE A 81 2.51 -4.29 15.57
N ARG A 82 2.61 -2.97 15.72
CA ARG A 82 1.54 -1.99 15.45
C ARG A 82 1.85 -1.25 14.16
N VAL A 83 0.84 -1.14 13.30
CA VAL A 83 0.86 -0.32 12.09
C VAL A 83 0.08 0.98 12.36
N ASP A 84 0.63 2.10 11.90
CA ASP A 84 -0.07 3.38 11.82
C ASP A 84 -0.04 3.88 10.37
N ILE A 85 -1.22 4.20 9.84
CA ILE A 85 -1.40 4.80 8.51
C ILE A 85 -1.94 6.21 8.71
N GLN A 86 -1.16 7.20 8.30
CA GLN A 86 -1.53 8.60 8.38
C GLN A 86 -1.95 9.11 7.01
N PHE A 87 -3.24 9.37 6.83
CA PHE A 87 -3.80 9.96 5.63
C PHE A 87 -3.71 11.48 5.72
N ALA A 88 -3.02 12.10 4.76
CA ALA A 88 -2.97 13.54 4.54
C ALA A 88 -3.18 13.85 3.06
N GLN A 89 -3.42 15.12 2.71
CA GLN A 89 -3.75 15.50 1.33
C GLN A 89 -2.62 15.25 0.32
N GLU A 90 -1.37 15.43 0.74
CA GLU A 90 -0.20 15.33 -0.14
C GLU A 90 0.38 13.91 -0.21
N GLN A 91 0.24 13.15 0.88
CA GLN A 91 0.78 11.80 1.00
C GLN A 91 0.10 11.00 2.12
N ILE A 92 0.14 9.68 2.00
CA ILE A 92 -0.21 8.74 3.07
C ILE A 92 1.08 8.17 3.63
N ASN A 93 1.33 8.34 4.93
CA ASN A 93 2.54 7.83 5.58
C ASN A 93 2.25 6.53 6.32
N TYR A 94 3.22 5.61 6.30
CA TYR A 94 3.13 4.32 6.96
C TYR A 94 4.19 4.20 8.03
N TYR A 95 3.81 3.62 9.18
CA TYR A 95 4.72 3.37 10.29
C TYR A 95 4.52 1.96 10.84
N ILE A 96 5.62 1.35 11.29
CA ILE A 96 5.63 0.17 12.15
C ILE A 96 6.24 0.56 13.48
N ASN A 97 5.53 0.37 14.59
CA ASN A 97 6.02 0.70 15.94
C ASN A 97 6.62 2.12 16.03
N ASP A 98 5.93 3.09 15.44
CA ASP A 98 6.35 4.51 15.34
C ASP A 98 7.59 4.77 14.46
N LEU A 99 8.14 3.75 13.81
CA LEU A 99 9.20 3.86 12.82
C LEU A 99 8.58 4.04 11.43
N TYR A 100 8.99 5.08 10.72
CA TYR A 100 8.53 5.36 9.37
C TYR A 100 8.99 4.27 8.39
N ILE A 101 8.07 3.75 7.58
CA ILE A 101 8.32 2.69 6.61
C ILE A 101 7.94 3.07 5.18
N GLY A 102 7.65 4.34 4.92
CA GLY A 102 7.39 4.85 3.58
C GLY A 102 6.09 5.61 3.45
N ASN A 103 5.82 6.04 2.22
CA ASN A 103 4.64 6.82 1.90
C ASN A 103 4.03 6.43 0.54
N LEU A 104 2.77 6.82 0.34
CA LEU A 104 2.11 6.92 -0.96
C LEU A 104 1.82 8.38 -1.26
N GLY A 105 2.47 8.95 -2.28
CA GLY A 105 2.33 10.35 -2.67
C GLY A 105 3.68 11.03 -2.84
N GLY A 106 3.68 12.36 -3.05
CA GLY A 106 4.88 13.21 -3.12
C GLY A 106 6.16 12.55 -3.68
N HIS A 107 7.20 12.51 -2.85
CA HIS A 107 8.40 11.69 -3.08
C HIS A 107 8.19 10.29 -2.52
N PHE A 108 7.52 9.44 -3.32
CA PHE A 108 7.27 8.05 -2.96
C PHE A 108 8.54 7.34 -2.55
N GLU A 109 8.45 6.63 -1.44
CA GLU A 109 9.41 5.65 -0.98
C GLU A 109 8.69 4.59 -0.15
N ALA A 110 9.20 3.37 -0.14
CA ALA A 110 8.57 2.27 0.57
C ALA A 110 9.62 1.34 1.19
N TRP A 111 9.30 0.87 2.39
CA TRP A 111 9.83 -0.37 2.90
C TRP A 111 9.15 -1.52 2.18
N PHE A 112 9.77 -2.01 1.11
CA PHE A 112 9.24 -3.17 0.42
C PHE A 112 9.37 -4.42 1.30
N PHE A 113 8.25 -4.90 1.81
CA PHE A 113 8.13 -6.24 2.39
C PHE A 113 8.39 -7.27 1.29
N THR A 114 9.11 -8.32 1.62
CA THR A 114 9.11 -9.54 0.80
C THR A 114 7.70 -10.14 0.81
N LEU A 115 7.35 -10.94 -0.20
CA LEU A 115 6.07 -11.64 -0.21
C LEU A 115 5.93 -12.58 1.01
N GLU A 116 7.03 -13.19 1.45
CA GLU A 116 7.03 -14.05 2.64
C GLU A 116 6.70 -13.27 3.93
N GLU A 117 7.40 -12.16 4.19
CA GLU A 117 7.08 -11.27 5.32
C GLU A 117 5.63 -10.78 5.27
N PHE A 118 5.16 -10.37 4.10
CA PHE A 118 3.81 -9.83 3.93
C PHE A 118 2.71 -10.86 4.22
N LEU A 119 2.92 -12.12 3.80
CA LEU A 119 1.96 -13.20 4.03
C LEU A 119 2.03 -13.77 5.45
N SER A 120 3.19 -13.74 6.10
CA SER A 120 3.34 -14.22 7.48
C SER A 120 2.56 -13.38 8.49
N PHE A 121 2.27 -12.12 8.16
CA PHE A 121 1.41 -11.23 8.94
C PHE A 121 -0.03 -11.72 9.10
N GLN A 122 -0.50 -12.64 8.24
CA GLN A 122 -1.86 -13.18 8.28
C GLN A 122 -2.96 -12.10 8.36
N LEU A 123 -2.74 -10.99 7.66
CA LEU A 123 -3.64 -9.84 7.64
C LEU A 123 -5.04 -10.26 7.18
N ASN A 124 -6.06 -9.66 7.79
CA ASN A 124 -7.39 -9.70 7.20
C ASN A 124 -7.40 -8.99 5.83
N ASP A 125 -8.43 -9.23 5.04
CA ASP A 125 -8.47 -8.76 3.66
C ASP A 125 -8.37 -7.22 3.52
N GLN A 126 -8.89 -6.46 4.49
CA GLN A 126 -8.86 -5.00 4.48
C GLN A 126 -7.45 -4.47 4.80
N HIS A 127 -6.82 -4.97 5.87
CA HIS A 127 -5.45 -4.61 6.25
C HIS A 127 -4.44 -5.06 5.18
N PHE A 128 -4.69 -6.19 4.52
CA PHE A 128 -3.89 -6.64 3.39
C PHE A 128 -3.87 -5.60 2.26
N LEU A 129 -5.04 -5.09 1.84
CA LEU A 129 -5.09 -4.08 0.77
C LEU A 129 -4.50 -2.74 1.22
N LEU A 130 -4.69 -2.34 2.48
CA LEU A 130 -4.12 -1.09 3.02
C LEU A 130 -2.59 -1.10 3.01
N LEU A 131 -1.94 -2.24 3.23
CA LEU A 131 -0.48 -2.35 3.20
C LEU A 131 0.08 -2.74 1.82
N LEU A 132 -0.79 -2.99 0.83
CA LEU A 132 -0.38 -3.58 -0.44
C LEU A 132 0.67 -2.76 -1.20
N ALA A 133 0.64 -1.44 -1.08
CA ALA A 133 1.64 -0.56 -1.68
C ALA A 133 3.06 -0.75 -1.15
N MET A 134 3.20 -1.35 0.04
CA MET A 134 4.48 -1.66 0.67
C MET A 134 4.99 -3.05 0.30
N LEU A 135 4.29 -3.81 -0.56
CA LEU A 135 4.75 -5.12 -1.00
C LEU A 135 5.72 -4.99 -2.20
N GLY A 136 6.88 -5.63 -2.10
CA GLY A 136 7.76 -5.88 -3.25
C GLY A 136 7.58 -7.31 -3.75
N VAL A 137 7.26 -7.48 -5.04
CA VAL A 137 7.02 -8.79 -5.66
C VAL A 137 8.18 -9.13 -6.60
N GLU A 138 8.88 -10.23 -6.32
CA GLU A 138 9.90 -10.72 -7.25
C GLU A 138 9.26 -11.30 -8.52
N PRO A 139 9.95 -11.30 -9.68
CA PRO A 139 9.37 -11.76 -10.95
C PRO A 139 8.74 -13.16 -10.87
N GLN A 140 9.38 -14.10 -10.19
CA GLN A 140 8.90 -15.48 -9.96
C GLN A 140 7.64 -15.57 -9.09
N GLN A 141 7.37 -14.57 -8.24
CA GLN A 141 6.26 -14.54 -7.28
C GLN A 141 4.99 -13.88 -7.85
N THR A 142 5.07 -13.29 -9.05
CA THR A 142 4.01 -12.52 -9.70
C THR A 142 2.65 -13.24 -9.70
N LEU A 143 2.63 -14.53 -10.04
CA LEU A 143 1.38 -15.31 -10.13
C LEU A 143 0.74 -15.49 -8.75
N ASP A 144 1.53 -15.89 -7.75
CA ASP A 144 1.03 -16.14 -6.40
C ASP A 144 0.52 -14.84 -5.77
N ALA A 145 1.28 -13.75 -5.89
CA ALA A 145 0.87 -12.43 -5.42
C ALA A 145 -0.43 -11.97 -6.10
N LYS A 146 -0.56 -12.16 -7.43
CA LYS A 146 -1.79 -11.84 -8.18
C LYS A 146 -3.01 -12.59 -7.63
N ILE A 147 -2.87 -13.89 -7.34
CA ILE A 147 -3.96 -14.70 -6.76
C ILE A 147 -4.37 -14.13 -5.40
N GLN A 148 -3.40 -13.77 -4.55
CA GLN A 148 -3.70 -13.19 -3.24
C GLN A 148 -4.44 -11.85 -3.37
N ILE A 149 -3.99 -10.94 -4.23
CA ILE A 149 -4.61 -9.62 -4.44
C ILE A 149 -6.02 -9.77 -5.01
N SER A 150 -6.19 -10.58 -6.07
CA SER A 150 -7.48 -10.82 -6.71
C SER A 150 -8.54 -11.28 -5.71
N LYS A 151 -8.19 -12.25 -4.84
CA LYS A 151 -9.09 -12.72 -3.77
C LYS A 151 -9.60 -11.57 -2.88
N ARG A 152 -8.75 -10.59 -2.53
CA ARG A 152 -9.14 -9.48 -1.65
C ARG A 152 -9.95 -8.43 -2.40
N LEU A 153 -9.56 -8.12 -3.64
CA LEU A 153 -10.31 -7.19 -4.50
C LEU A 153 -11.74 -7.67 -4.75
N ASN A 154 -11.99 -8.98 -4.79
CA ASN A 154 -13.33 -9.56 -4.92
C ASN A 154 -14.30 -9.16 -3.78
N ASN A 155 -13.80 -8.70 -2.63
CA ASN A 155 -14.65 -8.16 -1.57
C ASN A 155 -15.23 -6.78 -1.89
N ILE A 156 -14.64 -6.05 -2.84
CA ILE A 156 -15.12 -4.74 -3.30
C ILE A 156 -16.09 -5.01 -4.44
N GLN A 157 -17.39 -4.81 -4.20
CA GLN A 157 -18.47 -5.23 -5.11
C GLN A 157 -18.28 -4.77 -6.57
N VAL A 158 -17.80 -3.54 -6.77
CA VAL A 158 -17.60 -2.96 -8.11
C VAL A 158 -16.52 -3.67 -8.92
N PHE A 159 -15.60 -4.39 -8.28
CA PHE A 159 -14.53 -5.13 -8.94
C PHE A 159 -14.87 -6.60 -9.22
N GLN A 160 -16.01 -7.10 -8.75
CA GLN A 160 -16.40 -8.49 -8.99
C GLN A 160 -16.59 -8.76 -10.49
N GLY A 161 -15.93 -9.81 -10.98
CA GLY A 161 -15.80 -10.15 -12.40
C GLY A 161 -14.61 -9.48 -13.10
N GLN A 162 -13.95 -8.51 -12.46
CA GLN A 162 -12.77 -7.80 -12.98
C GLN A 162 -11.57 -7.86 -12.03
N GLU A 163 -11.68 -8.52 -10.88
CA GLU A 163 -10.66 -8.56 -9.83
C GLU A 163 -9.33 -9.13 -10.34
N ASN A 164 -9.37 -10.08 -11.26
CA ASN A 164 -8.18 -10.69 -11.84
C ASN A 164 -7.44 -9.75 -12.81
N TYR A 165 -8.19 -8.91 -13.53
CA TYR A 165 -7.63 -7.91 -14.43
C TYR A 165 -6.97 -6.80 -13.62
N ILE A 166 -7.70 -6.24 -12.65
CA ILE A 166 -7.21 -5.15 -11.78
C ILE A 166 -6.01 -5.64 -10.94
N ALA A 167 -6.05 -6.86 -10.40
CA ALA A 167 -4.90 -7.44 -9.70
C ALA A 167 -3.67 -7.56 -10.59
N GLY A 168 -3.84 -7.87 -11.88
CA GLY A 168 -2.75 -7.87 -12.86
C GLY A 168 -2.12 -6.49 -13.01
N CYS A 169 -2.94 -5.45 -13.14
CA CYS A 169 -2.48 -4.07 -13.26
C CYS A 169 -1.73 -3.61 -12.00
N ILE A 170 -2.25 -3.93 -10.81
CA ILE A 170 -1.59 -3.59 -9.54
C ILE A 170 -0.23 -4.30 -9.44
N ILE A 171 -0.16 -5.59 -9.76
CA ILE A 171 1.08 -6.37 -9.69
C ILE A 171 2.20 -5.79 -10.54
N ASN A 172 1.87 -5.25 -11.72
CA ASN A 172 2.87 -4.60 -12.57
C ASN A 172 3.57 -3.42 -11.87
N GLY A 173 2.86 -2.71 -10.98
CA GLY A 173 3.42 -1.65 -10.15
C GLY A 173 4.17 -2.12 -8.90
N LEU A 174 3.95 -3.35 -8.43
CA LEU A 174 4.61 -3.94 -7.26
C LEU A 174 5.86 -4.77 -7.63
N LYS A 175 6.07 -5.03 -8.92
CA LYS A 175 7.14 -5.89 -9.40
C LYS A 175 8.51 -5.24 -9.16
N MET A 176 9.39 -5.97 -8.49
CA MET A 176 10.77 -5.59 -8.25
C MET A 176 11.61 -5.84 -9.49
N SER A 177 12.57 -4.95 -9.75
CA SER A 177 13.54 -5.11 -10.84
C SER A 177 14.59 -6.19 -10.56
N GLN A 178 14.84 -6.46 -9.28
CA GLN A 178 15.82 -7.43 -8.78
C GLN A 178 15.27 -8.12 -7.53
N GLU A 179 15.83 -9.29 -7.24
CA GLU A 179 15.51 -10.04 -6.02
C GLU A 179 15.99 -9.30 -4.77
N PHE A 180 15.33 -9.61 -3.65
CA PHE A 180 15.84 -9.24 -2.34
C PHE A 180 17.11 -10.03 -2.03
N TYR A 181 17.96 -9.48 -1.18
CA TYR A 181 19.17 -10.17 -0.74
C TYR A 181 19.37 -10.04 0.77
N GLN A 182 20.11 -10.99 1.34
CA GLN A 182 20.48 -10.98 2.74
C GLN A 182 21.83 -10.27 2.93
N ASP A 183 21.82 -9.14 3.63
CA ASP A 183 23.02 -8.47 4.13
C ASP A 183 23.36 -8.96 5.54
N GLU A 184 24.65 -9.16 5.82
CA GLU A 184 25.13 -9.70 7.10
C GLU A 184 24.96 -8.72 8.28
N GLN A 185 25.00 -7.40 8.01
CA GLN A 185 25.01 -6.38 9.06
C GLN A 185 23.62 -5.85 9.38
N ILE A 186 22.76 -5.72 8.36
CA ILE A 186 21.48 -5.02 8.48
C ILE A 186 20.26 -5.90 8.23
N GLY A 187 20.39 -7.09 7.64
CA GLY A 187 19.25 -7.96 7.35
C GLY A 187 18.84 -7.98 5.86
N ILE A 188 17.56 -8.20 5.59
CA ILE A 188 17.03 -8.22 4.22
C ILE A 188 17.09 -6.82 3.61
N SER A 189 17.55 -6.74 2.37
CA SER A 189 17.72 -5.50 1.60
C SER A 189 17.38 -5.72 0.12
N ASN A 190 17.28 -4.63 -0.66
CA ASN A 190 17.12 -4.67 -2.12
C ASN A 190 17.69 -3.39 -2.74
N ARG A 191 17.82 -3.38 -4.08
CA ARG A 191 18.36 -2.24 -4.85
C ARG A 191 17.30 -1.47 -5.62
N GLN A 192 16.03 -1.64 -5.28
CA GLN A 192 14.95 -0.96 -5.99
C GLN A 192 15.05 0.55 -5.75
N ASN A 193 14.82 1.33 -6.79
CA ASN A 193 14.67 2.78 -6.63
C ASN A 193 13.47 3.05 -5.70
N HIS A 194 13.56 4.08 -4.86
CA HIS A 194 12.54 4.41 -3.86
C HIS A 194 12.38 3.38 -2.72
N SER A 195 13.27 2.38 -2.64
CA SER A 195 13.25 1.45 -1.52
C SER A 195 14.00 2.03 -0.34
N MET A 196 13.34 2.11 0.82
CA MET A 196 13.99 2.46 2.08
C MET A 196 14.96 1.36 2.56
N ARG A 197 14.90 0.16 1.96
CA ARG A 197 15.85 -0.93 2.20
C ARG A 197 17.12 -0.80 1.36
N ASN A 198 17.23 0.20 0.48
CA ASN A 198 18.36 0.38 -0.42
C ASN A 198 19.49 1.20 0.21
N VAL A 199 20.47 0.53 0.82
CA VAL A 199 21.63 1.17 1.47
C VAL A 199 22.57 1.89 0.52
N GLU A 200 22.54 1.58 -0.78
CA GLU A 200 23.34 2.31 -1.76
C GLU A 200 22.77 3.73 -1.98
N LEU A 201 21.46 3.90 -1.82
CA LEU A 201 20.79 5.20 -1.90
C LEU A 201 20.71 5.91 -0.54
N TYR A 202 20.57 5.16 0.55
CA TYR A 202 20.37 5.69 1.90
C TYR A 202 21.41 5.13 2.89
N PRO A 203 22.71 5.49 2.76
CA PRO A 203 23.76 4.94 3.62
C PRO A 203 23.65 5.39 5.09
N ASP A 204 23.00 6.55 5.34
CA ASP A 204 22.81 7.07 6.70
C ASP A 204 21.65 6.36 7.46
N ASP A 205 20.82 5.59 6.76
CA ASP A 205 19.64 4.92 7.33
C ASP A 205 19.91 3.48 7.80
N MET A 206 21.16 3.03 7.83
CA MET A 206 21.52 1.65 8.19
C MET A 206 20.94 1.18 9.54
N GLU A 207 20.97 2.01 10.58
CA GLU A 207 20.40 1.66 11.89
C GLU A 207 18.87 1.56 11.85
N HIS A 208 18.21 2.41 11.06
CA HIS A 208 16.77 2.34 10.84
C HIS A 208 16.39 1.04 10.14
N ILE A 209 17.11 0.69 9.07
CA ILE A 209 16.92 -0.56 8.32
C ILE A 209 17.13 -1.76 9.23
N LYS A 210 18.23 -1.78 9.97
CA LYS A 210 18.52 -2.88 10.90
C LYS A 210 17.42 -3.03 11.96
N THR A 211 16.92 -1.93 12.50
CA THR A 211 15.87 -1.94 13.52
C THR A 211 14.57 -2.53 12.99
N ILE A 212 14.09 -2.09 11.82
CA ILE A 212 12.87 -2.64 11.23
C ILE A 212 13.07 -4.11 10.84
N ASN A 213 14.22 -4.49 10.28
CA ASN A 213 14.53 -5.90 9.97
C ASN A 213 14.50 -6.79 11.23
N LEU A 214 14.92 -6.28 12.39
CA LEU A 214 14.82 -7.01 13.66
C LEU A 214 13.36 -7.15 14.12
N ILE A 215 12.54 -6.13 13.94
CA ILE A 215 11.09 -6.18 14.26
C ILE A 215 10.39 -7.21 13.37
N LEU A 216 10.73 -7.28 12.08
CA LEU A 216 10.09 -8.16 11.11
C LEU A 216 10.54 -9.61 11.17
N LYS A 217 11.65 -9.90 11.85
CA LYS A 217 12.22 -11.25 12.04
C LYS A 217 11.41 -12.16 12.95
N HIS A 218 10.11 -11.91 13.13
CA HIS A 218 9.22 -12.68 13.99
C HIS A 218 9.46 -14.20 13.87
N ASP A 219 9.79 -14.81 15.01
CA ASP A 219 9.93 -16.27 15.22
C ASP A 219 8.57 -16.98 15.21
#